data_AF-A0A8T4J9N9-F1
#
_entry.id   AF-A0A8T4J9N9-F1
#
_cell.length_a   1.000
_cell.length_b   1.000
_cell.length_c   1.000
_cell.angle_alpha   90.00
_cell.angle_beta   90.00
_cell.angle_gamma   90.00
#
_symmetry.space_group_name_H-M   'P 1'
#
loop_
_entity.id
_entity.type
_entity.pdbx_description
1 polymer ?
#
loop_
_entity_poly.entity_id
_entity_poly.type
_entity_poly.pdbx_seq_one_letter_code
_entity_poly.pdbx_strand_id
1 'polypeptide(L)'
;DGTTTYLRPMPGAARMYPETDIPDIIIDASKVKVPKILTEQIADFAKKYSLPLELAKEAIEEPLFEELSARFKKINTRFIAESLITLPKEIKKREKKSVSEDILSVALPEILGQLEKGTIPKGAVYELLVDSAHGKNLDFTRFKKVDACEVEKVVNAVIKADPKA
;
A
#
# COMPACT_ATOMS: atom_id res chain seq x y z
N ASP A 1 -4.87 -20.79 -23.86
CA ASP A 1 -5.28 -22.21 -23.84
C ASP A 1 -4.65 -23.02 -22.73
N GLY A 2 -3.45 -22.70 -22.22
CA GLY A 2 -2.87 -23.39 -21.05
C GLY A 2 -2.60 -24.87 -21.29
N THR A 3 -2.55 -25.29 -22.55
CA THR A 3 -2.37 -26.67 -22.98
C THR A 3 -0.90 -26.95 -23.20
N THR A 4 -0.47 -28.14 -22.78
CA THR A 4 0.86 -28.67 -23.09
C THR A 4 0.74 -29.65 -24.24
N THR A 5 1.65 -29.59 -25.20
CA THR A 5 1.75 -30.57 -26.28
C THR A 5 2.82 -31.61 -25.94
N TYR A 6 2.59 -32.83 -26.40
CA TYR A 6 3.55 -33.91 -26.25
C TYR A 6 4.81 -33.59 -27.06
N LEU A 7 5.97 -33.55 -26.39
CA LEU A 7 7.26 -33.35 -27.04
C LEU A 7 7.97 -34.67 -27.31
N ARG A 8 8.12 -35.50 -26.27
CA ARG A 8 8.85 -36.76 -26.31
C ARG A 8 8.41 -37.67 -25.16
N PRO A 9 8.61 -38.98 -25.27
CA PRO A 9 8.32 -39.89 -24.18
C PRO A 9 9.25 -39.60 -23.00
N MET A 10 8.83 -40.00 -21.79
CA MET A 10 9.67 -39.86 -20.61
C MET A 10 11.00 -40.60 -20.82
N PRO A 11 12.15 -39.93 -20.58
CA PRO A 11 13.43 -40.62 -20.61
C PRO A 11 13.46 -41.70 -19.51
N GLY A 12 14.15 -42.80 -19.78
CA GLY A 12 14.37 -43.85 -18.79
C GLY A 12 15.21 -43.36 -17.60
N ALA A 13 15.40 -44.24 -16.62
CA ALA A 13 16.17 -43.91 -15.41
C ALA A 13 17.59 -43.45 -15.76
N ALA A 14 17.98 -42.30 -15.19
CA ALA A 14 19.35 -41.80 -15.31
C ALA A 14 20.29 -42.72 -14.52
N ARG A 15 21.41 -43.10 -15.15
CA ARG A 15 22.52 -43.77 -14.45
C ARG A 15 23.33 -42.71 -13.73
N MET A 16 23.49 -42.84 -12.41
CA MET A 16 24.34 -41.97 -11.61
C MET A 16 25.47 -42.77 -10.99
N TYR A 17 26.69 -42.21 -11.03
CA TYR A 17 27.85 -42.69 -10.28
C TYR A 17 28.38 -41.50 -9.47
N PRO A 18 29.03 -41.74 -8.32
CA PRO A 18 29.70 -40.68 -7.58
C PRO A 18 30.74 -39.98 -8.46
N GLU A 19 30.79 -38.65 -8.38
CA GLU A 19 31.78 -37.85 -9.09
C GLU A 19 33.14 -38.08 -8.44
N THR A 20 34.03 -38.86 -9.07
CA THR A 20 35.30 -39.27 -8.46
C THR A 20 36.38 -38.19 -8.51
N ASP A 21 36.22 -37.18 -9.35
CA ASP A 21 37.17 -36.08 -9.52
C ASP A 21 37.08 -35.06 -8.37
N ILE A 22 36.04 -35.15 -7.53
CA ILE A 22 35.78 -34.23 -6.42
C ILE A 22 35.85 -35.01 -5.09
N PRO A 23 36.64 -34.56 -4.11
CA PRO A 23 36.65 -35.16 -2.79
C PRO A 23 35.35 -34.87 -2.02
N ASP A 24 35.01 -35.73 -1.06
CA ASP A 24 33.81 -35.57 -0.24
C ASP A 24 33.79 -34.24 0.54
N ILE A 25 32.64 -33.56 0.53
CA ILE A 25 32.45 -32.29 1.22
C ILE A 25 31.88 -32.54 2.62
N ILE A 26 32.69 -32.33 3.66
CA ILE A 26 32.24 -32.36 5.05
C ILE A 26 31.72 -30.98 5.44
N ILE A 27 30.40 -30.86 5.68
CA ILE A 27 29.75 -29.59 6.00
C ILE A 27 29.64 -29.43 7.52
N ASP A 28 30.20 -28.35 8.05
CA ASP A 28 29.98 -27.91 9.43
C ASP A 28 28.82 -26.90 9.48
N ALA A 29 27.67 -27.36 9.96
CA ALA A 29 26.45 -26.55 10.04
C ALA A 29 26.53 -25.42 11.09
N SER A 30 27.52 -25.43 12.01
CA SER A 30 27.63 -24.42 13.06
C SER A 30 27.98 -23.03 12.53
N LYS A 31 28.55 -22.95 11.31
CA LYS A 31 28.92 -21.69 10.64
C LYS A 31 27.78 -21.07 9.83
N VAL A 32 26.65 -21.77 9.70
CA VAL A 32 25.52 -21.32 8.87
C VAL A 32 24.59 -20.45 9.72
N LYS A 33 24.44 -19.18 9.34
CA LYS A 33 23.42 -18.29 9.91
C LYS A 33 22.10 -18.53 9.19
N VAL A 34 21.09 -18.98 9.92
CA VAL A 34 19.72 -19.11 9.38
C VAL A 34 19.09 -17.72 9.30
N PRO A 35 18.73 -17.22 8.11
CA PRO A 35 18.03 -15.94 7.99
C PRO A 35 16.61 -16.05 8.53
N LYS A 36 16.04 -14.93 8.95
CA LYS A 36 14.62 -14.86 9.32
C LYS A 36 13.75 -15.16 8.10
N ILE A 37 12.72 -15.98 8.29
CA ILE A 37 11.76 -16.34 7.25
C ILE A 37 10.84 -15.14 6.99
N LEU A 38 10.34 -14.99 5.75
CA LEU A 38 9.41 -13.92 5.38
C LEU A 38 8.19 -13.85 6.31
N THR A 39 7.65 -15.00 6.73
CA THR A 39 6.49 -15.07 7.65
C THR A 39 6.78 -14.43 9.01
N GLU A 40 7.99 -14.65 9.55
CA GLU A 40 8.42 -14.05 10.80
C GLU A 40 8.65 -12.54 10.64
N GLN A 41 9.25 -12.11 9.53
CA GLN A 41 9.45 -10.70 9.24
C GLN A 41 8.12 -9.94 9.13
N ILE A 42 7.13 -10.51 8.44
CA ILE A 42 5.79 -9.93 8.33
C ILE A 42 5.11 -9.86 9.70
N ALA A 43 5.24 -10.89 10.53
CA ALA A 43 4.66 -10.91 11.87
C ALA A 43 5.29 -9.86 12.80
N ASP A 44 6.61 -9.70 12.74
CA ASP A 44 7.35 -8.66 13.46
C ASP A 44 6.91 -7.25 12.99
N PHE A 45 6.76 -7.07 11.67
CA PHE A 45 6.32 -5.82 11.07
C PHE A 45 4.88 -5.45 11.45
N ALA A 46 3.97 -6.42 11.40
CA ALA A 46 2.57 -6.27 11.82
C ALA A 46 2.48 -5.83 13.28
N LYS A 47 3.30 -6.41 14.17
CA LYS A 47 3.37 -6.01 15.59
C LYS A 47 3.95 -4.61 15.76
N LYS A 48 5.06 -4.30 15.07
CA LYS A 48 5.74 -2.98 15.12
C LYS A 48 4.80 -1.82 14.78
N TYR A 49 3.96 -2.01 13.77
CA TYR A 49 3.08 -0.97 13.24
C TYR A 49 1.59 -1.16 13.58
N SER A 50 1.26 -2.18 14.39
CA SER A 50 -0.13 -2.55 14.77
C SER A 50 -1.05 -2.71 13.56
N LEU A 51 -0.54 -3.36 12.50
CA LEU A 51 -1.26 -3.58 11.24
C LEU A 51 -1.89 -4.98 11.19
N PRO A 52 -3.02 -5.15 10.48
CA PRO A 52 -3.50 -6.47 10.08
C PRO A 52 -2.45 -7.21 9.24
N LEU A 53 -2.39 -8.54 9.37
CA LEU A 53 -1.33 -9.36 8.77
C LEU A 53 -1.31 -9.29 7.23
N GLU A 54 -2.48 -9.18 6.61
CA GLU A 54 -2.62 -9.00 5.16
C GLU A 54 -2.04 -7.65 4.70
N LEU A 55 -2.38 -6.57 5.41
CA LEU A 55 -1.90 -5.23 5.07
C LEU A 55 -0.40 -5.09 5.35
N ALA A 56 0.10 -5.73 6.42
CA ALA A 56 1.53 -5.77 6.74
C ALA A 56 2.35 -6.50 5.68
N LYS A 57 1.81 -7.59 5.12
CA LYS A 57 2.47 -8.34 4.04
C LYS A 57 2.67 -7.49 2.79
N GLU A 58 1.71 -6.63 2.46
CA GLU A 58 1.84 -5.74 1.30
C GLU A 58 2.70 -4.52 1.64
N ALA A 59 2.58 -4.00 2.87
CA ALA A 59 3.34 -2.82 3.32
C ALA A 59 4.85 -3.08 3.48
N ILE A 60 5.27 -4.32 3.77
CA ILE A 60 6.70 -4.65 3.90
C ILE A 60 7.44 -4.60 2.54
N GLU A 61 6.72 -4.77 1.43
CA GLU A 61 7.27 -4.67 0.07
C GLU A 61 7.40 -3.20 -0.38
N GLU A 62 6.71 -2.27 0.30
CA GLU A 62 6.64 -0.85 -0.05
C GLU A 62 7.61 0.01 0.80
N PRO A 63 8.74 0.48 0.24
CA PRO A 63 9.75 1.21 1.01
C PRO A 63 9.26 2.58 1.51
N LEU A 64 8.33 3.21 0.78
CA LEU A 64 7.74 4.51 1.12
C LEU A 64 6.95 4.47 2.44
N PHE A 65 6.44 3.30 2.84
CA PHE A 65 5.64 3.18 4.05
C PHE A 65 6.45 3.53 5.31
N GLU A 66 7.68 3.03 5.43
CA GLU A 66 8.50 3.31 6.60
C GLU A 66 8.85 4.81 6.68
N GLU A 67 9.18 5.44 5.56
CA GLU A 67 9.47 6.88 5.48
C GLU A 67 8.28 7.74 5.90
N LEU A 68 7.09 7.42 5.38
CA LEU A 68 5.86 8.16 5.69
C LEU A 68 5.41 7.94 7.13
N SER A 69 5.54 6.71 7.65
CA SER A 69 5.25 6.40 9.05
C SER A 69 6.18 7.15 10.01
N ALA A 70 7.45 7.33 9.64
CA ALA A 70 8.42 8.07 10.43
C ALA A 70 8.17 9.59 10.39
N ARG A 71 7.76 10.11 9.23
CA ARG A 71 7.48 11.54 9.01
C ARG A 71 6.19 12.00 9.68
N PHE A 72 5.12 11.21 9.60
CA PHE A 72 3.78 11.60 10.02
C PHE A 72 3.30 10.83 11.25
N LYS A 73 3.86 11.16 12.43
CA LYS A 73 3.56 10.45 13.69
C LYS A 73 2.16 10.70 14.25
N LYS A 74 1.49 11.77 13.84
CA LYS A 74 0.13 12.10 14.32
C LYS A 74 -0.96 11.34 13.56
N ILE A 75 -0.65 10.80 12.39
CA ILE A 75 -1.60 10.07 11.56
C ILE A 75 -1.55 8.60 11.98
N ASN A 76 -2.70 7.93 11.99
CA ASN A 76 -2.76 6.51 12.26
C ASN A 76 -1.98 5.76 11.18
N THR A 77 -0.99 4.97 11.58
CA THR A 77 -0.14 4.15 10.71
C THR A 77 -0.95 3.23 9.79
N ARG A 78 -2.08 2.72 10.27
CA ARG A 78 -3.02 1.92 9.46
C ARG A 78 -3.57 2.71 8.27
N PHE A 79 -3.92 3.98 8.49
CA PHE A 79 -4.45 4.83 7.43
C PHE A 79 -3.38 5.16 6.37
N ILE A 80 -2.12 5.29 6.79
CA ILE A 80 -0.99 5.47 5.85
C ILE A 80 -0.83 4.23 4.97
N ALA A 81 -0.85 3.03 5.56
CA ALA A 81 -0.81 1.77 4.82
C ALA A 81 -2.01 1.63 3.86
N GLU A 82 -3.23 1.91 4.33
CA GLU A 82 -4.44 1.89 3.49
C GLU A 82 -4.33 2.91 2.34
N SER A 83 -3.77 4.09 2.60
CA SER A 83 -3.61 5.14 1.58
C SER A 83 -2.58 4.80 0.51
N LEU A 84 -1.52 4.07 0.87
CA LEU A 84 -0.48 3.63 -0.07
C LEU A 84 -0.91 2.41 -0.88
N ILE A 85 -1.64 1.50 -0.26
CA ILE A 85 -1.84 0.15 -0.83
C ILE A 85 -3.27 0.00 -1.34
N THR A 86 -4.26 0.27 -0.47
CA THR A 86 -5.66 0.03 -0.77
C THR A 86 -6.21 1.08 -1.73
N LEU A 87 -5.98 2.37 -1.48
CA LEU A 87 -6.54 3.43 -2.33
C LEU A 87 -6.05 3.36 -3.78
N PRO A 88 -4.75 3.16 -4.08
CA PRO A 88 -4.29 3.08 -5.48
C PRO A 88 -4.83 1.84 -6.19
N LYS A 89 -4.97 0.71 -5.49
CA LYS A 89 -5.64 -0.50 -6.02
C LYS A 89 -7.10 -0.23 -6.36
N GLU A 90 -7.82 0.50 -5.50
CA GLU A 90 -9.20 0.90 -5.74
C GLU A 90 -9.33 1.85 -6.95
N ILE A 91 -8.46 2.86 -7.04
CA ILE A 91 -8.43 3.80 -8.17
C ILE A 91 -8.17 3.04 -9.47
N LYS A 92 -7.20 2.13 -9.49
CA LYS A 92 -6.91 1.30 -10.67
C LYS A 92 -8.11 0.47 -11.10
N LYS A 93 -8.90 -0.06 -10.14
CA LYS A 93 -10.09 -0.88 -10.42
C LYS A 93 -11.27 -0.05 -10.93
N ARG A 94 -11.52 1.13 -10.35
CA ARG A 94 -12.68 1.98 -10.67
C ARG A 94 -12.45 2.90 -11.86
N GLU A 95 -11.34 3.62 -11.85
CA GLU A 95 -11.00 4.65 -12.84
C GLU A 95 -10.22 4.09 -14.04
N LYS A 96 -9.85 2.79 -14.01
CA LYS A 96 -9.05 2.09 -15.03
C LYS A 96 -7.71 2.76 -15.36
N LYS A 97 -7.23 3.67 -14.51
CA LYS A 97 -5.93 4.33 -14.60
C LYS A 97 -5.02 3.84 -13.49
N SER A 98 -3.79 3.52 -13.85
CA SER A 98 -2.74 3.21 -12.88
C SER A 98 -2.23 4.50 -12.26
N VAL A 99 -2.29 4.59 -10.94
CA VAL A 99 -1.44 5.54 -10.20
C VAL A 99 -0.02 4.99 -10.29
N SER A 100 0.89 5.71 -10.94
CA SER A 100 2.30 5.32 -10.96
C SER A 100 2.95 5.60 -9.61
N GLU A 101 3.98 4.81 -9.27
CA GLU A 101 4.75 4.97 -8.04
C GLU A 101 5.36 6.37 -7.93
N ASP A 102 5.77 6.96 -9.05
CA ASP A 102 6.31 8.33 -9.11
C ASP A 102 5.29 9.37 -8.60
N ILE A 103 4.03 9.27 -9.05
CA ILE A 103 2.97 10.19 -8.63
C ILE A 103 2.67 10.00 -7.15
N LEU A 104 2.64 8.74 -6.69
CA LEU A 104 2.36 8.42 -5.30
C LEU A 104 3.45 8.97 -4.36
N SER A 105 4.72 8.85 -4.77
CA SER A 105 5.87 9.32 -3.99
C SER A 105 5.87 10.84 -3.76
N VAL A 106 5.27 11.62 -4.67
CA VAL A 106 5.20 13.08 -4.58
C VAL A 106 3.88 13.54 -3.94
N ALA A 107 2.75 13.05 -4.44
CA ALA A 107 1.43 13.54 -4.04
C ALA A 107 1.03 13.08 -2.64
N LEU A 108 1.35 11.84 -2.27
CA LEU A 108 0.89 11.27 -1.00
C LEU A 108 1.54 11.93 0.23
N PRO A 109 2.86 12.23 0.27
CA PRO A 109 3.43 13.03 1.36
C PRO A 109 2.83 14.43 1.47
N GLU A 110 2.52 15.08 0.34
CA GLU A 110 1.89 16.41 0.35
C GLU A 110 0.48 16.36 0.94
N ILE A 111 -0.34 15.42 0.48
CA ILE A 111 -1.72 15.21 0.97
C ILE A 111 -1.70 14.86 2.47
N LEU A 112 -0.83 13.94 2.89
CA LEU A 112 -0.69 13.58 4.31
C LEU A 112 -0.21 14.76 5.16
N GLY A 113 0.69 15.59 4.64
CA GLY A 113 1.14 16.81 5.32
C GLY A 113 0.02 17.83 5.53
N GLN A 114 -0.91 17.94 4.59
CA GLN A 114 -2.10 18.79 4.75
C GLN A 114 -3.13 18.19 5.70
N LEU A 115 -3.29 16.88 5.66
CA LEU A 115 -4.13 16.16 6.61
C LEU A 115 -3.64 16.30 8.05
N GLU A 116 -2.32 16.28 8.27
CA GLU A 116 -1.73 16.53 9.60
C GLU A 116 -1.94 17.96 10.08
N LYS A 117 -1.89 18.95 9.17
CA LYS A 117 -2.24 20.35 9.45
C LYS A 117 -3.74 20.55 9.71
N GLY A 118 -4.56 19.54 9.45
CA GLY A 118 -6.00 19.55 9.70
C GLY A 118 -6.80 20.34 8.66
N THR A 119 -6.19 20.79 7.57
CA THR A 119 -6.88 21.54 6.51
C THR A 119 -7.87 20.67 5.73
N ILE A 120 -7.61 19.36 5.66
CA ILE A 120 -8.34 18.41 4.84
C ILE A 120 -8.92 17.27 5.71
N PRO A 121 -10.16 16.82 5.48
CA PRO A 121 -10.72 15.64 6.13
C PRO A 121 -10.18 14.33 5.50
N LYS A 122 -10.20 13.23 6.26
CA LYS A 122 -9.72 11.91 5.79
C LYS A 122 -10.39 11.44 4.49
N GLY A 123 -11.67 11.78 4.28
CA GLY A 123 -12.42 11.37 3.09
C GLY A 123 -11.92 11.99 1.78
N ALA A 124 -11.26 13.16 1.84
CA ALA A 124 -10.80 13.86 0.65
C ALA A 124 -9.50 13.29 0.07
N VAL A 125 -8.80 12.42 0.80
CA VAL A 125 -7.54 11.80 0.33
C VAL A 125 -7.77 10.97 -0.94
N TYR A 126 -8.89 10.25 -1.02
CA TYR A 126 -9.23 9.45 -2.20
C TYR A 126 -9.41 10.34 -3.44
N GLU A 127 -10.22 11.39 -3.33
CA GLU A 127 -10.51 12.29 -4.47
C GLU A 127 -9.25 13.04 -4.93
N LEU A 128 -8.39 13.47 -4.00
CA LEU A 128 -7.12 14.11 -4.33
C LEU A 128 -6.14 13.16 -5.02
N LEU A 129 -6.08 11.89 -4.60
CA LEU A 129 -5.28 10.88 -5.29
C LEU A 129 -5.81 10.58 -6.70
N VAL A 130 -7.14 10.59 -6.88
CA VAL A 130 -7.75 10.48 -8.22
C VAL A 130 -7.33 11.68 -9.08
N ASP A 131 -7.53 12.91 -8.61
CA ASP A 131 -7.15 14.12 -9.36
C ASP A 131 -5.66 14.13 -9.72
N SER A 132 -4.80 13.68 -8.80
CA SER A 132 -3.36 13.51 -9.04
C SER A 132 -3.07 12.45 -10.11
N ALA A 133 -3.78 11.32 -10.09
CA ALA A 133 -3.68 10.28 -11.13
C ALA A 133 -4.15 10.77 -12.51
N HIS A 134 -5.01 11.80 -12.56
CA HIS A 134 -5.41 12.48 -13.80
C HIS A 134 -4.41 13.55 -14.25
N GLY A 135 -3.33 13.79 -13.51
CA GLY A 135 -2.30 14.79 -13.84
C GLY A 135 -2.74 16.23 -13.54
N LYS A 136 -3.77 16.43 -12.72
CA LYS A 136 -4.16 17.76 -12.25
C LYS A 136 -3.33 18.14 -11.02
N ASN A 137 -3.01 19.43 -10.89
CA ASN A 137 -2.39 19.96 -9.68
C ASN A 137 -3.33 19.76 -8.47
N LEU A 138 -2.75 19.44 -7.32
CA LEU A 138 -3.49 19.19 -6.09
C LEU A 138 -4.18 20.48 -5.62
N ASP A 139 -5.49 20.58 -5.86
CA ASP A 139 -6.30 21.70 -5.41
C ASP A 139 -6.94 21.39 -4.06
N PHE A 140 -6.21 21.77 -3.01
CA PHE A 140 -6.63 21.55 -1.64
C PHE A 140 -7.73 22.51 -1.16
N THR A 141 -8.09 23.52 -1.98
CA THR A 141 -9.10 24.52 -1.60
C THR A 141 -10.51 23.94 -1.59
N ARG A 142 -10.77 22.94 -2.44
CA ARG A 142 -12.07 22.28 -2.59
C ARG A 142 -12.51 21.50 -1.35
N PHE A 143 -11.56 21.04 -0.55
CA PHE A 143 -11.81 20.16 0.60
C PHE A 143 -11.46 20.80 1.94
N LYS A 144 -11.35 22.14 1.99
CA LYS A 144 -11.13 22.83 3.26
C LYS A 144 -12.24 22.47 4.24
N LYS A 145 -11.85 22.10 5.46
CA LYS A 145 -12.82 21.96 6.57
C LYS A 145 -13.61 23.26 6.71
N VAL A 146 -14.91 23.14 6.59
CA VAL A 146 -15.87 24.20 6.86
C VAL A 146 -16.15 24.20 8.35
N ASP A 147 -16.14 25.37 8.98
CA ASP A 147 -16.45 25.49 10.41
C ASP A 147 -17.92 25.17 10.68
N ALA A 148 -18.21 24.59 11.85
CA ALA A 148 -19.55 24.13 12.24
C ALA A 148 -20.63 25.24 12.13
N CYS A 149 -20.24 26.50 12.35
CA CYS A 149 -21.13 27.66 12.27
C CYS A 149 -21.60 27.96 10.83
N GLU A 150 -20.80 27.65 9.82
CA GLU A 150 -21.20 27.79 8.42
C GLU A 150 -22.11 26.62 7.99
N VAL A 151 -21.84 25.42 8.49
CA VAL A 151 -22.68 24.24 8.23
C VAL A 151 -24.09 24.44 8.77
N GLU A 152 -24.24 24.94 10.00
CA GLU A 152 -25.56 25.22 10.59
C GLU A 152 -26.34 26.27 9.80
N LYS A 153 -25.68 27.30 9.26
CA LYS A 153 -26.33 28.31 8.40
C LYS A 153 -26.84 27.70 7.11
N VAL A 154 -26.04 26.85 6.47
CA VAL A 154 -26.44 26.17 5.23
C VAL A 154 -27.58 25.18 5.49
N VAL A 155 -27.50 24.37 6.54
CA VAL A 155 -28.57 23.42 6.90
C VAL A 155 -29.87 24.15 7.21
N ASN A 156 -29.83 25.23 8.00
CA ASN A 156 -31.01 26.04 8.28
C ASN A 156 -31.58 26.74 7.04
N ALA A 157 -30.74 27.12 6.07
CA ALA A 157 -31.18 27.66 4.80
C ALA A 157 -31.88 26.60 3.94
N VAL A 158 -31.36 25.37 3.89
CA VAL A 158 -32.00 24.25 3.16
C VAL A 158 -33.32 23.85 3.81
N ILE A 159 -33.38 23.73 5.14
CA ILE A 159 -34.63 23.43 5.87
C ILE A 159 -35.71 24.49 5.63
N LYS A 160 -35.32 25.77 5.50
CA LYS A 160 -36.25 26.86 5.15
C LYS A 160 -36.69 26.85 3.69
N ALA A 161 -35.83 26.35 2.79
CA ALA A 161 -36.14 26.26 1.36
C ALA A 161 -37.05 25.08 1.01
N ASP A 162 -36.94 23.96 1.73
CA ASP A 162 -37.83 22.79 1.59
C ASP A 162 -38.43 22.35 2.94
N PRO A 163 -39.58 22.93 3.35
CA PRO A 163 -40.25 22.60 4.61
C PRO A 163 -41.00 21.25 4.62
N LYS A 164 -40.88 20.42 3.56
CA LYS A 164 -41.67 19.20 3.33
C LYS A 164 -40.80 17.97 2.98
N ALA A 165 -39.75 17.73 3.75
CA ALA A 165 -39.10 16.42 3.83
C ALA A 165 -39.34 15.81 5.22
#